data_AF-A0A0N4VMP1-F1
#
_entry.id   AF-A0A0N4VMP1-F1
#
_cell.length_a   1.000
_cell.length_b   1.000
_cell.length_c   1.000
_cell.angle_alpha   90.00
_cell.angle_beta   90.00
_cell.angle_gamma   90.00
#
_symmetry.space_group_name_H-M   'P 1'
#
loop_
_entity.id
_entity.type
_entity.pdbx_description
1 polymer ?
#
loop_
_entity_poly.entity_id
_entity_poly.type
_entity_poly.pdbx_seq_one_letter_code
_entity_poly.pdbx_strand_id
1 'polypeptide(L)'
;MALIPGQFVRGVIDAFALIICLLLVVAQLGLIDYYYIKYLKDSMWWSWLAADTFVVFTLTWLTVLSMRNNQKRMHNERSLDAKIKYACLGWFTYSAVLVAKIVVFFRLYYKSKFVDEFFDEHLLRLGLSASVLIFVFYLEANHYTPLVSNRQLYIVYLATAITVDLIDTILFLDLLGEAEIYQWNLPMWLSISILSLACLNLIMPTFALLRLRFRKLPRKFLLSDKIWSLIYVLIVNGPYLGIRIYLYLLLKLPSLNKNYGVSIFVAKNIAFIYLAVREVWLRIQYWRHKTISTINHGEEGQIKQYESNEK
;
A
#
# COMPACT_ATOMS: atom_id res chain seq x y z
N MET A 1 -26.75 -18.78 2.33
CA MET A 1 -26.60 -18.32 0.94
C MET A 1 -25.84 -17.01 0.95
N ALA A 2 -24.72 -16.90 0.23
CA ALA A 2 -24.05 -15.61 0.07
C ALA A 2 -24.91 -14.73 -0.85
N LEU A 3 -25.37 -13.57 -0.37
CA LEU A 3 -26.03 -12.57 -1.21
C LEU A 3 -25.02 -12.04 -2.23
N ILE A 4 -25.29 -12.30 -3.51
CA ILE A 4 -24.51 -11.80 -4.64
C ILE A 4 -25.26 -10.57 -5.15
N PRO A 5 -24.70 -9.34 -5.06
CA PRO A 5 -25.29 -8.19 -5.73
C PRO A 5 -25.45 -8.47 -7.24
N GLY A 6 -26.60 -8.09 -7.80
CA GLY A 6 -26.87 -8.25 -9.23
C GLY A 6 -25.79 -7.59 -10.10
N GLN A 7 -25.54 -8.17 -11.27
CA GLN A 7 -24.46 -7.72 -12.18
C GLN A 7 -24.52 -6.23 -12.50
N PHE A 8 -25.74 -5.70 -12.70
CA PHE A 8 -25.97 -4.28 -12.95
C PHE A 8 -25.59 -3.41 -11.74
N VAL A 9 -26.07 -3.78 -10.55
CA VAL A 9 -25.76 -3.07 -9.29
C VAL A 9 -24.25 -3.03 -9.05
N ARG A 10 -23.55 -4.14 -9.30
CA ARG A 10 -22.09 -4.16 -9.13
C ARG A 10 -21.36 -3.28 -10.15
N GLY A 11 -21.78 -3.31 -11.42
CA GLY A 11 -21.21 -2.42 -12.44
C GLY A 11 -21.38 -0.94 -12.10
N VAL A 12 -22.51 -0.56 -11.52
CA VAL A 12 -22.77 0.81 -11.06
C VAL A 12 -21.85 1.19 -9.90
N ILE A 13 -21.66 0.30 -8.91
CA ILE A 13 -20.75 0.53 -7.78
C ILE A 13 -19.30 0.68 -8.27
N ASP A 14 -18.85 -0.22 -9.15
CA ASP A 14 -17.49 -0.17 -9.71
C ASP A 14 -17.26 1.14 -10.48
N ALA A 15 -18.23 1.55 -11.31
CA ALA A 15 -18.19 2.80 -12.05
C ALA A 15 -18.17 4.03 -11.13
N PHE A 16 -19.00 4.04 -10.09
CA PHE A 16 -19.03 5.12 -9.11
C PHE A 16 -17.69 5.26 -8.36
N ALA A 17 -17.12 4.14 -7.91
CA ALA A 17 -15.80 4.11 -7.28
C ALA A 17 -14.70 4.61 -8.23
N LEU A 18 -14.75 4.23 -9.51
CA LEU A 18 -13.81 4.73 -10.52
C LEU A 18 -13.95 6.25 -10.71
N ILE A 19 -15.17 6.78 -10.81
CA ILE A 19 -15.38 8.23 -10.99
C ILE A 19 -14.80 9.00 -9.81
N ILE A 20 -15.09 8.58 -8.58
CA ILE A 20 -14.50 9.21 -7.38
C ILE A 20 -12.98 9.12 -7.40
N CYS A 21 -12.43 7.95 -7.73
CA CYS A 21 -10.99 7.75 -7.84
C CYS A 21 -10.36 8.73 -8.86
N LEU A 22 -10.97 8.90 -10.03
CA LEU A 22 -10.45 9.80 -11.07
C LEU A 22 -10.54 11.26 -10.63
N LEU A 23 -11.63 11.67 -9.98
CA LEU A 23 -11.77 13.02 -9.44
C LEU A 23 -10.68 13.32 -8.40
N LEU A 24 -10.40 12.37 -7.51
CA LEU A 24 -9.34 12.50 -6.52
C LEU A 24 -7.94 12.56 -7.16
N VAL A 25 -7.68 11.74 -8.18
CA VAL A 25 -6.40 11.76 -8.91
C VAL A 25 -6.19 13.09 -9.62
N VAL A 26 -7.20 13.59 -10.34
CA VAL A 26 -7.13 14.88 -11.04
C VAL A 26 -6.95 16.02 -10.03
N ALA A 27 -7.67 16.00 -8.91
CA ALA A 27 -7.51 16.99 -7.86
C ALA A 27 -6.10 16.93 -7.25
N GLN A 28 -5.61 15.76 -6.85
CA GLN A 28 -4.30 15.61 -6.24
C GLN A 28 -3.16 16.02 -7.18
N LEU A 29 -3.15 15.53 -8.41
CA LEU A 29 -2.08 15.82 -9.35
C LEU A 29 -2.14 17.27 -9.85
N GLY A 30 -3.35 17.80 -10.06
CA GLY A 30 -3.57 19.19 -10.43
C GLY A 30 -3.19 20.18 -9.34
N LEU A 31 -3.38 19.85 -8.07
CA LEU A 31 -2.90 20.66 -6.93
C LEU A 31 -1.37 20.79 -6.95
N ILE A 32 -0.66 19.69 -7.23
CA ILE A 32 0.81 19.70 -7.29
C ILE A 32 1.30 20.46 -8.55
N ASP A 33 0.61 20.33 -9.68
CA ASP A 33 0.98 21.07 -10.90
C ASP A 33 0.70 22.57 -10.78
N TYR A 34 -0.40 22.94 -10.12
CA TYR A 34 -0.67 24.34 -9.79
C TYR A 34 0.49 24.93 -8.98
N TYR A 35 1.04 24.17 -8.03
CA TYR A 35 2.23 24.56 -7.27
C TYR A 35 3.42 24.82 -8.20
N TYR A 36 3.73 23.89 -9.11
CA TYR A 36 4.85 24.06 -10.02
C TYR A 36 4.71 25.27 -10.94
N ILE A 37 3.54 25.47 -11.54
CA ILE A 37 3.32 26.55 -12.50
C ILE A 37 3.35 27.91 -11.79
N LYS A 38 2.69 28.04 -10.63
CA LYS A 38 2.59 29.30 -9.90
C LYS A 38 3.95 29.78 -9.41
N TYR A 39 4.77 28.87 -8.88
CA TYR A 39 6.00 29.23 -8.19
C TYR A 39 7.26 29.18 -9.06
N LEU A 40 7.33 28.33 -10.08
CA LEU A 40 8.54 28.20 -10.91
C LEU A 40 8.50 28.95 -12.23
N LYS A 41 7.34 29.43 -12.69
CA LYS A 41 7.14 30.26 -13.91
C LYS A 41 7.84 29.77 -15.20
N ASP A 42 8.34 28.54 -15.23
CA ASP A 42 9.09 27.96 -16.35
C ASP A 42 8.20 27.09 -17.26
N SER A 43 8.46 27.11 -18.56
CA SER A 43 7.66 26.36 -19.55
C SER A 43 7.82 24.84 -19.44
N MET A 44 8.88 24.34 -18.83
CA MET A 44 9.13 22.88 -18.70
C MET A 44 8.08 22.18 -17.84
N TRP A 45 7.48 22.88 -16.87
CA TRP A 45 6.53 22.31 -15.92
C TRP A 45 5.20 21.88 -16.55
N TRP A 46 4.85 22.42 -17.73
CA TRP A 46 3.71 21.96 -18.52
C TRP A 46 3.83 20.50 -18.96
N SER A 47 5.03 19.92 -18.97
CA SER A 47 5.24 18.50 -19.29
C SER A 47 4.62 17.56 -18.25
N TRP A 48 4.42 18.02 -17.01
CA TRP A 48 3.79 17.21 -15.97
C TRP A 48 2.30 16.96 -16.23
N LEU A 49 1.60 17.91 -16.86
CA LEU A 49 0.20 17.71 -17.28
C LEU A 49 0.07 16.57 -18.31
N ALA A 50 1.08 16.37 -19.16
CA ALA A 50 1.09 15.24 -20.09
C ALA A 50 1.22 13.90 -19.34
N ALA A 51 2.06 13.84 -18.30
CA ALA A 51 2.17 12.67 -17.44
C ALA A 51 0.87 12.39 -16.67
N ASP A 52 0.18 13.43 -16.20
CA ASP A 52 -1.11 13.32 -15.50
C ASP A 52 -2.20 12.78 -16.43
N THR A 53 -2.25 13.30 -17.65
CA THR A 53 -3.17 12.81 -18.69
C THR A 53 -2.92 11.34 -18.98
N PHE A 54 -1.65 10.93 -19.04
CA PHE A 54 -1.27 9.52 -19.19
C PHE A 54 -1.75 8.66 -18.01
N VAL A 55 -1.59 9.11 -16.76
CA VAL A 55 -2.07 8.39 -15.57
C VAL A 55 -3.58 8.23 -15.58
N VAL A 56 -4.33 9.31 -15.86
CA VAL A 56 -5.80 9.26 -15.92
C VAL A 56 -6.25 8.29 -17.03
N PHE A 57 -5.60 8.34 -18.18
CA PHE A 57 -5.87 7.42 -19.29
C PHE A 57 -5.59 5.96 -18.92
N THR A 58 -4.43 5.66 -18.33
CA THR A 58 -4.07 4.29 -17.96
C THR A 58 -5.00 3.74 -16.88
N LEU A 59 -5.31 4.51 -15.85
CA LEU A 59 -6.24 4.10 -14.78
C LEU A 59 -7.64 3.84 -15.34
N THR A 60 -8.14 4.70 -16.20
CA THR A 60 -9.46 4.54 -16.84
C THR A 60 -9.48 3.28 -17.71
N TRP A 61 -8.50 3.15 -18.62
CA TRP A 61 -8.42 2.02 -19.54
C TRP A 61 -8.31 0.69 -18.81
N LEU A 62 -7.40 0.58 -17.85
CA LEU A 62 -7.17 -0.65 -17.09
C LEU A 62 -8.36 -1.04 -16.21
N THR A 63 -9.02 -0.07 -15.59
CA THR A 63 -10.18 -0.34 -14.74
C THR A 63 -11.39 -0.73 -15.59
N VAL A 64 -11.64 -0.07 -16.73
CA VAL A 64 -12.71 -0.47 -17.66
C VAL A 64 -12.48 -1.89 -18.21
N LEU A 65 -11.23 -2.24 -18.54
CA LEU A 65 -10.88 -3.61 -18.91
C LEU A 65 -11.12 -4.60 -17.76
N SER A 66 -10.80 -4.21 -16.53
CA SER A 66 -11.06 -5.00 -15.32
C SER A 66 -12.55 -5.25 -15.14
N MET A 67 -13.38 -4.20 -15.21
CA MET A 67 -14.84 -4.28 -15.10
C MET A 67 -15.44 -5.19 -16.18
N ARG A 68 -15.09 -4.97 -17.46
CA ARG A 68 -15.58 -5.79 -18.59
C ARG A 68 -15.22 -7.26 -18.42
N ASN A 69 -13.99 -7.54 -18.00
CA ASN A 69 -13.53 -8.91 -17.76
C ASN A 69 -14.25 -9.55 -16.56
N ASN A 70 -14.45 -8.81 -15.47
CA ASN A 70 -15.15 -9.31 -14.29
C ASN A 70 -16.62 -9.59 -14.61
N GLN A 71 -17.31 -8.71 -15.34
CA GLN A 71 -18.69 -8.92 -15.81
C GLN A 71 -18.82 -10.18 -16.68
N LYS A 72 -17.93 -10.35 -17.67
CA LYS A 72 -17.90 -11.55 -18.52
C LYS A 72 -17.71 -12.84 -17.73
N ARG A 73 -16.92 -12.82 -16.65
CA ARG A 73 -16.66 -14.00 -15.81
C ARG A 73 -17.82 -14.32 -14.87
N MET A 74 -18.51 -13.30 -14.34
CA MET A 74 -19.75 -13.50 -13.60
C MET A 74 -20.82 -14.19 -14.46
N HIS A 75 -20.85 -13.87 -15.77
CA HIS A 75 -21.75 -14.50 -16.74
C HIS A 75 -21.32 -15.93 -17.09
N ASN A 76 -20.07 -16.14 -17.51
CA ASN A 76 -19.64 -17.38 -18.15
C ASN A 76 -19.22 -18.48 -17.16
N GLU A 77 -18.54 -18.13 -16.08
CA GLU A 77 -17.91 -19.12 -15.19
C GLU A 77 -18.71 -19.35 -13.89
N ARG A 78 -19.78 -18.56 -13.64
CA ARG A 78 -20.39 -18.36 -12.29
C ARG A 78 -19.31 -18.24 -11.20
N SER A 79 -18.13 -17.73 -11.56
CA SER A 79 -16.99 -17.67 -10.66
C SER A 79 -17.23 -16.54 -9.69
N LEU A 80 -17.19 -16.86 -8.40
CA LEU A 80 -17.42 -15.90 -7.33
C LEU A 80 -16.28 -14.87 -7.17
N ASP A 81 -15.16 -15.05 -7.87
CA ASP A 81 -13.90 -14.37 -7.58
C ASP A 81 -13.35 -13.57 -8.78
N ALA A 82 -13.31 -12.23 -8.66
CA ALA A 82 -12.65 -11.35 -9.63
C ALA A 82 -11.13 -11.61 -9.69
N LYS A 83 -10.48 -11.32 -10.82
CA LYS A 83 -8.99 -11.34 -10.89
C LYS A 83 -8.49 -9.89 -10.88
N ILE A 84 -7.74 -9.54 -9.85
CA ILE A 84 -7.07 -8.23 -9.70
C ILE A 84 -5.80 -8.22 -10.58
N LYS A 85 -5.97 -8.39 -11.90
CA LYS A 85 -4.84 -8.48 -12.84
C LYS A 85 -4.27 -7.10 -13.18
N TYR A 86 -5.16 -6.12 -13.37
CA TYR A 86 -4.83 -4.82 -13.92
C TYR A 86 -4.58 -3.75 -12.84
N ALA A 87 -5.10 -3.97 -11.63
CA ALA A 87 -4.96 -2.99 -10.55
C ALA A 87 -3.48 -2.66 -10.25
N CYS A 88 -2.63 -3.70 -10.19
CA CYS A 88 -1.19 -3.54 -9.98
C CYS A 88 -0.53 -2.57 -10.98
N LEU A 89 -0.86 -2.69 -12.27
CA LEU A 89 -0.24 -1.85 -13.30
C LEU A 89 -0.69 -0.38 -13.16
N GLY A 90 -1.98 -0.15 -12.90
CA GLY A 90 -2.48 1.22 -12.75
C GLY A 90 -1.99 1.90 -11.47
N TRP A 91 -1.89 1.17 -10.35
CA TRP A 91 -1.30 1.72 -9.13
C TRP A 91 0.19 2.06 -9.34
N PHE A 92 0.94 1.21 -10.04
CA PHE A 92 2.33 1.50 -10.37
C PHE A 92 2.46 2.79 -11.20
N THR A 93 1.66 2.95 -12.25
CA THR A 93 1.72 4.17 -13.08
C THR A 93 1.39 5.42 -12.28
N TYR A 94 0.36 5.35 -11.43
CA TYR A 94 -0.02 6.46 -10.56
C TYR A 94 1.07 6.79 -9.54
N SER A 95 1.53 5.79 -8.78
CA SER A 95 2.53 5.98 -7.73
C SER A 95 3.89 6.43 -8.28
N ALA A 96 4.30 5.95 -9.46
CA ALA A 96 5.55 6.39 -10.09
C ALA A 96 5.53 7.88 -10.45
N VAL A 97 4.43 8.37 -11.04
CA VAL A 97 4.28 9.81 -11.36
C VAL A 97 4.21 10.64 -10.08
N LEU A 98 3.42 10.20 -9.10
CA LEU A 98 3.31 10.90 -7.80
C LEU A 98 4.67 10.99 -7.09
N VAL A 99 5.43 9.89 -7.05
CA VAL A 99 6.77 9.86 -6.45
C VAL A 99 7.71 10.82 -7.17
N ALA A 100 7.70 10.83 -8.50
CA ALA A 100 8.53 11.73 -9.29
C ALA A 100 8.21 13.20 -8.97
N LYS A 101 6.92 13.54 -8.84
CA LYS A 101 6.49 14.86 -8.39
C LYS A 101 6.96 15.16 -6.96
N ILE A 102 6.75 14.27 -5.99
CA ILE A 102 7.18 14.48 -4.59
C ILE A 102 8.69 14.75 -4.52
N VAL A 103 9.52 13.96 -5.21
CA VAL A 103 10.98 14.14 -5.22
C VAL A 103 11.36 15.51 -5.79
N VAL A 104 10.72 15.91 -6.88
CA VAL A 104 10.98 17.20 -7.52
C VAL A 104 10.50 18.35 -6.64
N PHE A 105 9.34 18.21 -6.00
CA PHE A 105 8.82 19.17 -5.02
C PHE A 105 9.81 19.40 -3.89
N PHE A 106 10.28 18.35 -3.21
CA PHE A 106 11.25 18.51 -2.12
C PHE A 106 12.58 19.11 -2.60
N ARG A 107 13.07 18.72 -3.78
CA ARG A 107 14.31 19.29 -4.35
C ARG A 107 14.20 20.80 -4.60
N LEU A 108 13.03 21.27 -5.05
CA LEU A 108 12.77 22.68 -5.29
C LEU A 108 12.58 23.43 -3.98
N TYR A 109 11.85 22.84 -3.04
CA TYR A 109 11.64 23.38 -1.70
C TYR A 109 12.98 23.68 -0.99
N TYR A 110 13.97 22.79 -1.10
CA TYR A 110 15.33 23.03 -0.59
C TYR A 110 16.05 24.23 -1.22
N LYS A 111 15.70 24.63 -2.44
CA LYS A 111 16.38 25.69 -3.19
C LYS A 111 15.72 27.06 -3.04
N SER A 112 14.41 27.10 -2.95
CA SER A 112 13.65 28.35 -2.89
C SER A 112 12.97 28.47 -1.54
N LYS A 113 13.45 29.42 -0.73
CA LYS A 113 12.75 29.88 0.48
C LYS A 113 11.44 30.53 0.04
N PHE A 114 10.35 29.78 -0.02
CA PHE A 114 9.03 30.28 -0.39
C PHE A 114 8.42 31.08 0.76
N VAL A 115 7.66 32.14 0.41
CA VAL A 115 7.25 33.23 1.31
C VAL A 115 5.73 33.24 1.58
N ASP A 116 4.93 32.36 0.95
CA ASP A 116 3.47 32.31 1.18
C ASP A 116 3.08 31.15 2.13
N GLU A 117 2.93 31.46 3.42
CA GLU A 117 2.85 30.48 4.52
C GLU A 117 1.53 29.69 4.63
N PHE A 118 0.38 30.21 4.17
CA PHE A 118 -0.93 29.64 4.55
C PHE A 118 -1.57 28.70 3.51
N PHE A 119 -1.32 28.93 2.21
CA PHE A 119 -1.94 28.14 1.13
C PHE A 119 -1.08 26.93 0.71
N ASP A 120 0.18 26.87 1.15
CA ASP A 120 1.16 25.85 0.75
C ASP A 120 1.13 24.60 1.65
N GLU A 121 1.06 24.74 2.97
CA GLU A 121 1.23 23.61 3.91
C GLU A 121 0.00 22.69 3.93
N HIS A 122 -1.18 23.25 4.22
CA HIS A 122 -2.40 22.46 4.37
C HIS A 122 -2.87 21.84 3.05
N LEU A 123 -2.65 22.53 1.94
CA LEU A 123 -3.09 22.07 0.63
C LEU A 123 -2.19 20.92 0.12
N LEU A 124 -0.89 20.98 0.37
CA LEU A 124 0.03 19.87 0.07
C LEU A 124 -0.26 18.65 0.94
N ARG A 125 -0.44 18.85 2.26
CA ARG A 125 -0.81 17.78 3.19
C ARG A 125 -2.12 17.11 2.78
N LEU A 126 -3.12 17.92 2.42
CA LEU A 126 -4.41 17.45 1.92
C LEU A 126 -4.25 16.69 0.59
N GLY A 127 -3.47 17.24 -0.34
CA GLY A 127 -3.15 16.60 -1.62
C GLY A 127 -2.48 15.24 -1.44
N LEU A 128 -1.45 15.14 -0.59
CA LEU A 128 -0.77 13.88 -0.29
C LEU A 128 -1.70 12.88 0.41
N SER A 129 -2.59 13.36 1.29
CA SER A 129 -3.57 12.52 1.99
C SER A 129 -4.60 11.86 1.07
N ALA A 130 -4.88 12.48 -0.08
CA ALA A 130 -5.79 11.92 -1.08
C ALA A 130 -5.30 10.57 -1.62
N SER A 131 -3.99 10.28 -1.57
CA SER A 131 -3.43 8.98 -1.99
C SER A 131 -4.04 7.78 -1.26
N VAL A 132 -4.42 7.95 0.00
CA VAL A 132 -5.08 6.92 0.81
C VAL A 132 -6.47 6.63 0.25
N LEU A 133 -7.25 7.67 -0.03
CA LEU A 133 -8.59 7.55 -0.59
C LEU A 133 -8.56 6.99 -2.01
N ILE A 134 -7.61 7.45 -2.84
CA ILE A 134 -7.39 6.93 -4.19
C ILE A 134 -7.12 5.44 -4.15
N PHE A 135 -6.26 4.96 -3.24
CA PHE A 135 -6.01 3.52 -3.10
C PHE A 135 -7.28 2.73 -2.80
N VAL A 136 -8.08 3.20 -1.84
CA VAL A 136 -9.31 2.52 -1.41
C VAL A 136 -10.33 2.45 -2.55
N PHE A 137 -10.62 3.57 -3.20
CA PHE A 137 -11.59 3.61 -4.30
C PHE A 137 -11.09 2.86 -5.53
N TYR A 138 -9.80 2.93 -5.83
CA TYR A 138 -9.21 2.21 -6.94
C TYR A 138 -9.25 0.69 -6.72
N LEU A 139 -9.00 0.23 -5.48
CA LEU A 139 -9.11 -1.17 -5.12
C LEU A 139 -10.56 -1.65 -5.25
N GLU A 140 -11.53 -0.89 -4.72
CA GLU A 140 -12.95 -1.22 -4.80
C GLU A 140 -13.43 -1.32 -6.25
N ALA A 141 -13.00 -0.40 -7.13
CA ALA A 141 -13.34 -0.42 -8.56
C ALA A 141 -12.75 -1.64 -9.32
N ASN A 142 -11.74 -2.31 -8.76
CA ASN A 142 -11.03 -3.42 -9.39
C ASN A 142 -11.32 -4.79 -8.76
N HIS A 143 -12.02 -4.84 -7.62
CA HIS A 143 -12.16 -6.04 -6.82
C HIS A 143 -13.60 -6.33 -6.43
N TYR A 144 -14.09 -7.51 -6.82
CA TYR A 144 -15.34 -8.07 -6.33
C TYR A 144 -15.14 -9.50 -5.83
N THR A 145 -15.42 -9.74 -4.55
CA THR A 145 -15.60 -11.09 -4.00
C THR A 145 -16.81 -11.14 -3.07
N PRO A 146 -17.49 -12.29 -2.95
CA PRO A 146 -18.60 -12.45 -2.03
C PRO A 146 -18.14 -12.21 -0.59
N LEU A 147 -19.05 -11.62 0.19
CA LEU A 147 -18.86 -11.14 1.57
C LEU A 147 -18.25 -12.18 2.53
N VAL A 148 -18.36 -13.48 2.23
CA VAL A 148 -17.98 -14.58 3.13
C VAL A 148 -16.74 -15.35 2.64
N SER A 149 -16.07 -14.90 1.57
CA SER A 149 -14.87 -15.61 1.09
C SER A 149 -13.64 -15.33 1.96
N ASN A 150 -12.82 -16.36 2.23
CA ASN A 150 -11.50 -16.19 2.86
C ASN A 150 -10.60 -15.20 2.09
N ARG A 151 -10.86 -15.02 0.79
CA ARG A 151 -10.16 -14.08 -0.06
C ARG A 151 -10.58 -12.63 0.20
N GLN A 152 -11.88 -12.36 0.39
CA GLN A 152 -12.36 -11.04 0.79
C GLN A 152 -11.70 -10.61 2.09
N LEU A 153 -11.64 -11.49 3.09
CA LEU A 153 -11.00 -11.20 4.38
C LEU A 153 -9.51 -10.87 4.20
N TYR A 154 -8.79 -11.62 3.37
CA TYR A 154 -7.38 -11.32 3.07
C TYR A 154 -7.21 -9.97 2.36
N ILE A 155 -8.10 -9.63 1.42
CA ILE A 155 -8.03 -8.36 0.67
C ILE A 155 -8.37 -7.18 1.56
N VAL A 156 -9.39 -7.30 2.41
CA VAL A 156 -9.72 -6.27 3.41
C VAL A 156 -8.55 -6.07 4.37
N TYR A 157 -7.97 -7.15 4.90
CA TYR A 157 -6.78 -7.07 5.75
C TYR A 157 -5.62 -6.37 5.05
N LEU A 158 -5.31 -6.75 3.81
CA LEU A 158 -4.23 -6.17 3.03
C LEU A 158 -4.50 -4.68 2.70
N ALA A 159 -5.74 -4.34 2.36
CA ALA A 159 -6.15 -2.98 2.07
C ALA A 159 -6.01 -2.09 3.30
N THR A 160 -6.47 -2.56 4.47
CA THR A 160 -6.32 -1.84 5.74
C THR A 160 -4.85 -1.66 6.09
N ALA A 161 -4.02 -2.71 5.95
CA ALA A 161 -2.59 -2.61 6.19
C ALA A 161 -1.92 -1.54 5.32
N ILE A 162 -2.17 -1.58 4.01
CA ILE A 162 -1.64 -0.60 3.05
C ILE A 162 -2.13 0.82 3.37
N THR A 163 -3.42 0.98 3.68
CA THR A 163 -4.02 2.29 4.02
C THR A 163 -3.31 2.91 5.22
N VAL A 164 -3.07 2.12 6.26
CA VAL A 164 -2.34 2.58 7.45
C VAL A 164 -0.88 2.90 7.14
N ASP A 165 -0.22 2.10 6.29
CA ASP A 165 1.16 2.37 5.84
C ASP A 165 1.26 3.66 4.99
N LEU A 166 0.25 3.94 4.15
CA LEU A 166 0.17 5.18 3.36
C LEU A 166 -0.04 6.41 4.26
N ILE A 167 -0.95 6.33 5.24
CA ILE A 167 -1.13 7.39 6.25
C ILE A 167 0.19 7.69 6.96
N ASP A 168 0.89 6.62 7.38
CA ASP A 168 2.20 6.74 8.03
C ASP A 168 3.23 7.44 7.13
N THR A 169 3.22 7.08 5.84
CA THR A 169 4.08 7.69 4.82
C THR A 169 3.81 9.19 4.65
N ILE A 170 2.55 9.59 4.60
CA ILE A 170 2.15 11.01 4.47
C ILE A 170 2.65 11.81 5.66
N LEU A 171 2.51 11.29 6.89
CA LEU A 171 2.97 11.96 8.10
C LEU A 171 4.49 12.16 8.12
N PHE A 172 5.26 11.23 7.56
CA PHE A 172 6.71 11.41 7.43
C PHE A 172 7.10 12.47 6.40
N LEU A 173 6.39 12.54 5.27
CA LEU A 173 6.60 13.58 4.26
C LEU A 173 6.24 14.97 4.83
N ASP A 174 5.15 15.02 5.57
CA ASP A 174 4.65 16.21 6.22
C ASP A 174 5.57 16.68 7.36
N LEU A 175 6.11 15.76 8.17
CA LEU A 175 7.19 16.04 9.10
C LEU A 175 8.42 16.63 8.41
N LEU A 176 8.76 16.14 7.22
CA LEU A 176 9.86 16.67 6.42
C LEU A 176 9.55 18.07 5.88
N GLY A 177 8.29 18.38 5.61
CA GLY A 177 7.84 19.75 5.29
C GLY A 177 7.97 20.69 6.49
N GLU A 178 7.38 20.32 7.63
CA GLU A 178 7.44 21.08 8.90
C GLU A 178 8.89 21.34 9.32
N ALA A 179 9.74 20.33 9.22
CA ALA A 179 11.17 20.41 9.48
C ALA A 179 11.88 21.56 8.76
N GLU A 180 11.59 21.73 7.47
CA GLU A 180 12.23 22.76 6.67
C GLU A 180 11.62 24.14 6.94
N ILE A 181 10.31 24.22 7.18
CA ILE A 181 9.62 25.47 7.56
C ILE A 181 10.19 26.03 8.88
N TYR A 182 10.25 25.18 9.91
CA TYR A 182 10.70 25.56 11.24
C TYR A 182 12.23 25.49 11.41
N GLN A 183 12.98 25.28 10.32
CA GLN A 183 14.44 25.20 10.31
C GLN A 183 15.00 24.21 11.35
N TRP A 184 14.38 23.04 11.45
CA TRP A 184 14.94 21.95 12.24
C TRP A 184 16.27 21.55 11.61
N ASN A 185 17.36 21.60 12.40
CA ASN A 185 18.69 21.18 11.96
C ASN A 185 18.77 19.65 11.79
N LEU A 186 18.02 19.10 10.83
CA LEU A 186 18.02 17.70 10.50
C LEU A 186 19.27 17.36 9.69
N PRO A 187 19.96 16.26 10.03
CA PRO A 187 21.04 15.77 9.21
C PRO A 187 20.54 15.44 7.79
N MET A 188 21.28 15.85 6.76
CA MET A 188 20.91 15.61 5.36
C MET A 188 20.62 14.13 5.06
N TRP A 189 21.38 13.20 5.66
CA TRP A 189 21.17 11.76 5.48
C TRP A 189 19.79 11.30 5.98
N LEU A 190 19.26 11.94 7.03
CA LEU A 190 17.98 11.60 7.62
C LEU A 190 16.83 12.06 6.71
N SER A 191 16.91 13.30 6.20
CA SER A 191 15.94 13.85 5.23
C SER A 191 15.85 12.98 3.98
N ILE A 192 17.00 12.59 3.41
CA ILE A 192 17.06 11.70 2.24
C ILE A 192 16.49 10.32 2.57
N SER A 193 16.76 9.79 3.76
CA SER A 193 16.25 8.49 4.19
C SER A 193 14.72 8.50 4.35
N ILE A 194 14.17 9.54 4.97
CA ILE A 194 12.72 9.72 5.13
C ILE A 194 12.04 9.80 3.77
N LEU A 195 12.56 10.64 2.87
CA LEU A 195 12.02 10.81 1.52
C LEU A 195 12.10 9.50 0.72
N SER A 196 13.24 8.80 0.76
CA SER A 196 13.44 7.54 0.06
C SER A 196 12.46 6.46 0.54
N LEU A 197 12.30 6.31 1.86
CA LEU A 197 11.36 5.36 2.45
C LEU A 197 9.91 5.69 2.10
N ALA A 198 9.54 6.98 2.13
CA ALA A 198 8.22 7.41 1.71
C ALA A 198 7.93 7.07 0.24
N CYS A 199 8.89 7.32 -0.65
CA CYS A 199 8.76 6.98 -2.07
C CYS A 199 8.61 5.47 -2.30
N LEU A 200 9.41 4.66 -1.58
CA LEU A 200 9.29 3.21 -1.64
C LEU A 200 7.91 2.75 -1.16
N ASN A 201 7.40 3.30 -0.07
CA ASN A 201 6.11 2.89 0.50
C ASN A 201 4.89 3.32 -0.34
N LEU A 202 4.98 4.39 -1.13
CA LEU A 202 3.96 4.72 -2.13
C LEU A 202 3.91 3.68 -3.27
N ILE A 203 5.06 3.09 -3.63
CA ILE A 203 5.16 2.08 -4.69
C ILE A 203 4.81 0.68 -4.18
N MET A 204 5.09 0.38 -2.92
CA MET A 204 4.91 -0.95 -2.30
C MET A 204 3.54 -1.62 -2.52
N PRO A 205 2.39 -0.91 -2.52
CA PRO A 205 1.10 -1.52 -2.82
C PRO A 205 1.04 -2.19 -4.19
N THR A 206 1.88 -1.78 -5.14
CA THR A 206 2.05 -2.46 -6.44
C THR A 206 2.38 -3.94 -6.26
N PHE A 207 3.36 -4.25 -5.41
CA PHE A 207 3.81 -5.62 -5.17
C PHE A 207 2.77 -6.44 -4.40
N ALA A 208 2.07 -5.79 -3.46
CA ALA A 208 0.96 -6.40 -2.73
C ALA A 208 -0.20 -6.78 -3.66
N LEU A 209 -0.55 -5.91 -4.61
CA LEU A 209 -1.55 -6.18 -5.65
C LEU A 209 -1.06 -7.23 -6.66
N LEU A 210 0.23 -7.23 -7.02
CA LEU A 210 0.83 -8.25 -7.88
C LEU A 210 0.72 -9.65 -7.26
N ARG A 211 0.88 -9.75 -5.93
CA ARG A 211 0.68 -11.01 -5.21
C ARG A 211 -0.75 -11.53 -5.36
N LEU A 212 -1.75 -10.64 -5.31
CA LEU A 212 -3.16 -11.01 -5.52
C LEU A 212 -3.44 -11.50 -6.95
N ARG A 213 -2.63 -11.09 -7.94
CA ARG A 213 -2.71 -11.59 -9.32
C ARG A 213 -2.25 -13.05 -9.45
N PHE A 214 -1.21 -13.46 -8.71
CA PHE A 214 -0.63 -14.81 -8.81
C PHE A 214 -1.13 -15.71 -7.67
N ARG A 215 -2.20 -16.48 -7.94
CA ARG A 215 -2.85 -17.40 -6.97
C ARG A 215 -1.92 -18.49 -6.40
N LYS A 216 -0.83 -18.82 -7.11
CA LYS A 216 0.22 -19.74 -6.70
C LYS A 216 1.54 -19.21 -7.27
N LEU A 217 2.43 -18.65 -6.44
CA LEU A 217 3.81 -18.49 -6.87
C LEU A 217 4.39 -19.90 -7.15
N PRO A 218 5.22 -20.07 -8.19
CA PRO A 218 5.85 -21.35 -8.45
C PRO A 218 6.63 -21.78 -7.21
N ARG A 219 6.43 -23.03 -6.77
CA ARG A 219 7.03 -23.69 -5.59
C ARG A 219 8.57 -23.71 -5.57
N LYS A 220 9.21 -23.09 -6.57
CA LYS A 220 10.66 -23.00 -6.80
C LYS A 220 11.33 -21.81 -6.09
N PHE A 221 10.57 -20.86 -5.54
CA PHE A 221 11.17 -19.86 -4.64
C PHE A 221 11.37 -20.47 -3.25
N LEU A 222 12.63 -20.54 -2.81
CA LEU A 222 13.10 -21.15 -1.56
C LEU A 222 12.55 -20.52 -0.27
N LEU A 223 11.88 -19.37 -0.36
CA LEU A 223 11.30 -18.67 0.77
C LEU A 223 9.78 -18.85 0.78
N SER A 224 9.28 -19.47 1.85
CA SER A 224 7.83 -19.59 2.12
C SER A 224 7.14 -18.24 1.96
N ASP A 225 5.95 -18.21 1.35
CA ASP A 225 5.09 -17.03 1.16
C ASP A 225 4.92 -16.15 2.42
N LYS A 226 5.16 -16.73 3.59
CA LYS A 226 5.04 -16.07 4.90
C LYS A 226 6.33 -15.42 5.36
N ILE A 227 7.49 -15.96 5.00
CA ILE A 227 8.79 -15.29 5.23
C ILE A 227 8.87 -14.04 4.36
N TRP A 228 8.39 -14.11 3.11
CA TRP A 228 8.21 -12.94 2.26
C TRP A 228 7.29 -11.87 2.87
N SER A 229 6.22 -12.29 3.53
CA SER A 229 5.30 -11.38 4.24
C SER A 229 5.99 -10.69 5.42
N LEU A 230 6.81 -11.42 6.16
CA LEU A 230 7.58 -10.88 7.29
C LEU A 230 8.68 -9.92 6.80
N ILE A 231 9.40 -10.28 5.74
CA ILE A 231 10.39 -9.40 5.10
C ILE A 231 9.71 -8.11 4.63
N TYR A 232 8.55 -8.20 3.98
CA TYR A 232 7.78 -7.03 3.54
C TYR A 232 7.43 -6.12 4.73
N VAL A 233 6.86 -6.67 5.80
CA VAL A 233 6.48 -5.88 6.98
C VAL A 233 7.71 -5.23 7.63
N LEU A 234 8.84 -5.93 7.71
CA LEU A 234 10.08 -5.40 8.28
C LEU A 234 10.71 -4.31 7.42
N ILE A 235 10.72 -4.46 6.09
CA ILE A 235 11.25 -3.45 5.16
C ILE A 235 10.48 -2.13 5.26
N VAL A 236 9.17 -2.20 5.45
CA VAL A 236 8.30 -1.01 5.54
C VAL A 236 8.31 -0.42 6.96
N ASN A 237 8.00 -1.23 7.97
CA ASN A 237 7.74 -0.76 9.34
C ASN A 237 9.01 -0.64 10.19
N GLY A 238 10.03 -1.44 9.91
CA GLY A 238 11.30 -1.42 10.65
C GLY A 238 12.02 -0.06 10.53
N PRO A 239 12.29 0.43 9.31
CA PRO A 239 12.90 1.73 9.10
C PRO A 239 12.08 2.89 9.70
N TYR A 240 10.75 2.88 9.56
CA TYR A 240 9.89 3.89 10.17
C TYR A 240 9.92 3.89 11.70
N LEU A 241 9.99 2.71 12.32
CA LEU A 241 10.21 2.61 13.75
C LEU A 241 11.57 3.18 14.15
N GLY A 242 12.63 2.80 13.43
CA GLY A 242 14.00 3.28 13.68
C GLY A 242 14.12 4.80 13.59
N ILE A 243 13.55 5.41 12.54
CA ILE A 243 13.54 6.86 12.37
C ILE A 243 12.76 7.55 13.49
N ARG A 244 11.60 7.03 13.90
CA ARG A 244 10.85 7.59 15.02
C ARG A 244 11.61 7.55 16.33
N ILE A 245 12.25 6.42 16.64
CA ILE A 245 13.08 6.28 17.83
C ILE A 245 14.24 7.28 17.77
N TYR A 246 14.88 7.43 16.60
CA TYR A 246 15.95 8.40 16.39
C TYR A 246 15.48 9.85 16.63
N LEU A 247 14.37 10.25 15.98
CA LEU A 247 13.78 11.58 16.14
C LEU A 247 13.38 11.86 17.61
N TYR A 248 12.85 10.84 18.31
CA TYR A 248 12.41 10.98 19.69
C TYR A 248 13.56 11.02 20.71
N LEU A 249 14.49 10.06 20.66
CA LEU A 249 15.55 9.91 21.65
C LEU A 249 16.72 10.87 21.42
N LEU A 250 17.13 11.07 20.17
CA LEU A 250 18.37 11.79 19.85
C LEU A 250 18.11 13.26 19.55
N LEU A 251 17.03 13.57 18.84
CA LEU A 251 16.71 14.96 18.48
C LEU A 251 15.79 15.66 19.49
N LYS A 252 15.26 14.95 20.50
CA LYS A 252 14.32 15.48 21.52
C LYS A 252 13.25 16.40 20.92
N LEU A 253 12.78 16.04 19.73
CA LEU A 253 11.80 16.80 18.96
C LEU A 253 10.51 17.15 19.73
N PRO A 254 10.00 16.31 20.66
CA PRO A 254 8.86 16.67 21.51
C PRO A 254 9.08 17.88 22.43
N SER A 255 10.33 18.24 22.74
CA SER A 255 10.63 19.45 23.53
C SER A 255 10.64 20.73 22.70
N LEU A 256 10.73 20.63 21.37
CA LEU A 256 10.71 21.76 20.44
C LEU A 256 9.30 22.06 19.89
N ASN A 257 8.40 21.07 19.89
CA ASN A 257 7.03 21.27 19.41
C ASN A 257 6.01 20.55 20.32
N LYS A 258 5.06 21.30 20.91
CA LYS A 258 4.05 20.78 21.86
C LYS A 258 3.06 19.79 21.23
N ASN A 259 3.06 19.61 19.91
CA ASN A 259 2.05 18.86 19.16
C ASN A 259 2.56 17.58 18.48
N TYR A 260 3.80 17.13 18.73
CA TYR A 260 4.29 15.90 18.10
C TYR A 260 3.66 14.65 18.74
N GLY A 261 2.59 14.14 18.12
CA GLY A 261 1.86 12.94 18.53
C GLY A 261 2.62 11.64 18.23
N VAL A 262 3.72 11.39 18.94
CA VAL A 262 4.61 10.23 18.75
C VAL A 262 3.93 8.89 19.02
N SER A 263 2.89 8.85 19.86
CA SER A 263 2.48 7.61 20.55
C SER A 263 1.77 6.58 19.67
N ILE A 264 0.85 7.00 18.80
CA ILE A 264 -0.05 6.07 18.09
C ILE A 264 0.68 5.29 16.99
N PHE A 265 1.58 5.95 16.25
CA PHE A 265 2.22 5.31 15.11
C PHE A 265 3.47 4.49 15.46
N VAL A 266 4.14 4.78 16.60
CA VAL A 266 5.11 3.86 17.20
C VAL A 266 4.40 2.57 17.61
N ALA A 267 3.26 2.68 18.29
CA ALA A 267 2.44 1.53 18.67
C ALA A 267 1.98 0.73 17.44
N LYS A 268 1.59 1.40 16.35
CA LYS A 268 1.29 0.76 15.07
C LYS A 268 2.47 -0.05 14.55
N ASN A 269 3.67 0.52 14.44
CA ASN A 269 4.83 -0.19 13.88
C ASN A 269 5.19 -1.42 14.72
N ILE A 270 5.15 -1.29 16.06
CA ILE A 270 5.37 -2.42 16.98
C ILE A 270 4.28 -3.49 16.80
N ALA A 271 3.01 -3.09 16.73
CA ALA A 271 1.89 -4.02 16.56
C ALA A 271 1.98 -4.78 15.22
N PHE A 272 2.29 -4.11 14.11
CA PHE A 272 2.43 -4.76 12.81
C PHE A 272 3.61 -5.73 12.76
N ILE A 273 4.75 -5.37 13.37
CA ILE A 273 5.89 -6.29 13.52
C ILE A 273 5.49 -7.51 14.37
N TYR A 274 4.84 -7.30 15.51
CA TYR A 274 4.37 -8.37 16.38
C TYR A 274 3.38 -9.30 15.66
N LEU A 275 2.40 -8.74 14.93
CA LEU A 275 1.42 -9.52 14.18
C LEU A 275 2.09 -10.37 13.09
N ALA A 276 3.08 -9.82 12.38
CA ALA A 276 3.83 -10.55 11.37
C ALA A 276 4.65 -11.70 11.98
N VAL A 277 5.33 -11.46 13.11
CA VAL A 277 6.09 -12.50 13.83
C VAL A 277 5.15 -13.59 14.35
N ARG A 278 4.00 -13.20 14.93
CA ARG A 278 2.98 -14.14 15.44
C ARG A 278 2.45 -15.03 14.32
N GLU A 279 2.18 -14.48 13.14
CA GLU A 279 1.69 -15.25 12.00
C GLU A 279 2.72 -16.30 11.53
N VAL A 280 4.00 -15.94 11.48
CA VAL A 280 5.08 -16.88 11.16
C VAL A 280 5.19 -17.96 12.24
N TRP A 281 5.14 -17.57 13.52
CA TRP A 281 5.21 -18.49 14.65
C TRP A 281 4.09 -19.53 14.66
N LEU A 282 2.83 -19.09 14.54
CA LEU A 282 1.66 -19.99 14.53
C LEU A 282 1.75 -21.04 13.41
N ARG A 283 2.33 -20.66 12.27
CA ARG A 283 2.49 -21.59 11.15
C ARG A 283 3.65 -22.56 11.34
N ILE A 284 4.75 -22.14 11.97
CA ILE A 284 5.82 -23.06 12.38
C ILE A 284 5.24 -24.10 13.34
N GLN A 285 4.40 -23.68 14.29
CA GLN A 285 3.70 -24.59 15.19
C GLN A 285 2.75 -25.54 14.45
N TYR A 286 1.95 -25.02 13.51
CA TYR A 286 1.09 -25.87 12.67
C TYR A 286 1.89 -26.90 11.86
N TRP A 287 3.02 -26.48 11.27
CA TRP A 287 3.89 -27.38 10.52
C TRP A 287 4.48 -28.47 11.41
N ARG A 288 4.97 -28.10 12.61
CA ARG A 288 5.44 -29.07 13.62
C ARG A 288 4.34 -30.08 13.96
N HIS A 289 3.13 -29.61 14.28
CA HIS A 289 2.00 -30.48 14.62
C HIS A 289 1.63 -31.42 13.48
N LYS A 290 1.62 -30.91 12.24
CA LYS A 290 1.33 -31.72 11.05
C LYS A 290 2.40 -32.80 10.85
N THR A 291 3.68 -32.44 10.92
CA THR A 291 4.78 -33.40 10.76
C THR A 291 4.69 -34.51 11.81
N ILE A 292 4.42 -34.17 13.07
CA ILE A 292 4.22 -35.15 14.16
C ILE A 292 3.02 -36.07 13.86
N SER A 293 1.86 -35.52 13.45
CA SER A 293 0.69 -36.34 13.11
C SER A 293 0.92 -37.28 11.91
N THR A 294 1.75 -36.86 10.95
CA THR A 294 2.05 -37.67 9.76
C THR A 294 3.02 -38.80 10.09
N ILE A 295 3.96 -38.57 11.02
CA ILE A 295 4.86 -39.60 11.55
C ILE A 295 4.07 -40.64 12.34
N ASN A 296 3.20 -40.21 13.26
CA ASN A 296 2.41 -41.13 14.09
C ASN A 296 1.46 -42.02 13.27
N HIS A 297 0.81 -41.48 12.23
CA HIS A 297 -0.04 -42.28 11.32
C HIS A 297 0.78 -43.22 10.41
N GLY A 298 2.03 -42.87 10.10
CA GLY A 298 2.95 -43.75 9.37
C GLY A 298 3.39 -44.95 10.21
N GLU A 299 3.66 -44.73 11.51
CA GLU A 299 4.04 -45.78 12.45
C GLU A 299 2.87 -46.73 12.77
N GLU A 300 1.65 -46.22 12.99
CA GLU A 300 0.45 -47.05 13.16
C GLU A 300 0.11 -47.89 11.93
N GLY A 301 0.37 -47.37 10.72
CA GLY A 301 0.20 -48.10 9.47
C GLY A 301 1.20 -49.24 9.30
N GLN A 302 2.44 -49.05 9.75
CA GLN A 302 3.47 -50.09 9.72
C GLN A 302 3.22 -51.19 10.74
N ILE A 303 2.80 -50.85 11.96
CA ILE A 303 2.51 -51.83 13.02
C ILE A 303 1.38 -52.79 12.59
N LYS A 304 0.30 -52.27 11.99
CA LYS A 304 -0.80 -53.11 11.48
C LYS A 304 -0.39 -54.02 10.32
N GLN A 305 0.60 -53.60 9.53
CA GLN A 305 1.11 -54.39 8.41
C GLN A 305 2.04 -55.52 8.87
N TYR A 306 2.77 -55.32 9.98
CA TYR A 306 3.53 -56.38 10.64
C TYR A 306 2.62 -57.42 11.31
N GLU A 307 1.58 -57.00 12.04
CA GLU A 307 0.61 -57.92 12.67
C GLU A 307 -0.22 -58.74 11.66
N SER A 308 -0.38 -58.25 10.42
CA SER A 308 -1.06 -58.98 9.35
C SER A 308 -0.17 -60.00 8.64
N ASN A 309 1.15 -59.91 8.76
CA ASN A 309 2.10 -60.85 8.14
C ASN A 309 2.51 -61.99 9.09
N GLU A 310 2.20 -61.88 10.38
CA GLU A 310 2.43 -62.93 11.39
C GLU A 310 1.21 -63.87 11.62
N LYS A 311 0.11 -63.68 10.88
CA LYS A 311 -1.04 -64.59 10.84
C LYS A 311 -1.10 -65.35 9.52
#